data_AF-A0A2U9T4H3-F1
#
_entry.id   AF-A0A2U9T4H3-F1
#
_cell.length_a   1.000
_cell.length_b   1.000
_cell.length_c   1.000
_cell.angle_alpha   90.00
_cell.angle_beta   90.00
_cell.angle_gamma   90.00
#
_symmetry.space_group_name_H-M   'P 1'
#
loop_
_entity.id
_entity.type
_entity.pdbx_description
1 polymer ?
#
loop_
_entity_poly.entity_id
_entity_poly.type
_entity_poly.pdbx_seq_one_letter_code
_entity_poly.pdbx_strand_id
1 'polypeptide(L)'
;MRVRLLGLSAQWLDDLSDDEKAGLLSMVGEVFEIEEIDEYGQPWVRKFWFDEDGEACAFHSIGLEAQEMEVVDAAVVDEDR
;
A
#
# COMPACT_ATOMS: atom_id res chain seq x y z
N MET A 1 -5.47 -0.61 11.30
CA MET A 1 -6.27 -1.21 10.21
C MET A 1 -5.28 -1.65 9.14
N ARG A 2 -5.39 -2.88 8.64
CA ARG A 2 -4.41 -3.44 7.70
C ARG A 2 -5.07 -3.79 6.39
N VAL A 3 -4.36 -3.53 5.29
CA VAL A 3 -4.83 -3.75 3.93
C VAL A 3 -3.78 -4.52 3.14
N ARG A 4 -4.23 -5.45 2.31
CA ARG A 4 -3.43 -6.14 1.33
C ARG A 4 -3.51 -5.39 0.02
N LEU A 5 -2.37 -5.10 -0.58
CA LEU A 5 -2.35 -4.52 -1.93
C LEU A 5 -2.64 -5.62 -2.95
N LEU A 6 -3.70 -5.46 -3.74
CA LEU A 6 -4.11 -6.44 -4.76
C LEU A 6 -3.47 -6.16 -6.12
N GLY A 7 -3.22 -4.90 -6.41
CA GLY A 7 -2.64 -4.44 -7.66
C GLY A 7 -2.60 -2.92 -7.71
N LEU A 8 -1.87 -2.41 -8.69
CA LEU A 8 -1.79 -0.97 -8.96
C LEU A 8 -2.28 -0.77 -10.40
N SER A 9 -3.35 -0.02 -10.55
CA SER A 9 -4.07 0.20 -11.83
C SER A 9 -3.90 1.62 -12.36
N ALA A 10 -3.11 2.41 -11.67
CA ALA A 10 -3.09 3.84 -11.86
C ALA A 10 -2.23 4.26 -13.04
N GLN A 11 -2.77 5.16 -13.86
CA GLN A 11 -2.08 5.68 -15.06
C GLN A 11 -0.75 6.36 -14.73
N TRP A 12 -0.60 6.88 -13.51
CA TRP A 12 0.66 7.49 -13.04
C TRP A 12 1.82 6.49 -12.93
N LEU A 13 1.55 5.17 -12.86
CA LEU A 13 2.62 4.16 -12.93
C LEU A 13 3.35 4.22 -14.26
N ASP A 14 2.69 4.64 -15.34
CA ASP A 14 3.32 4.66 -16.67
C ASP A 14 4.40 5.74 -16.77
N ASP A 15 4.24 6.84 -16.03
CA ASP A 15 5.16 7.98 -15.97
C ASP A 15 6.41 7.72 -15.10
N LEU A 16 6.45 6.62 -14.35
CA LEU A 16 7.59 6.28 -13.49
C LEU A 16 8.75 5.61 -14.23
N SER A 17 9.94 5.68 -13.65
CA SER A 17 11.10 4.92 -14.14
C SER A 17 10.89 3.41 -13.92
N ASP A 18 11.52 2.56 -14.73
CA ASP A 18 11.39 1.10 -14.59
C ASP A 18 11.75 0.59 -13.17
N ASP A 19 12.76 1.19 -12.53
CA ASP A 19 13.17 0.86 -11.16
C ASP A 19 12.08 1.21 -10.13
N GLU A 20 11.47 2.39 -10.25
CA GLU A 20 10.37 2.83 -9.37
C GLU A 20 9.12 1.96 -9.57
N LYS A 21 8.80 1.62 -10.82
CA LYS A 21 7.71 0.68 -11.12
C LYS A 21 7.99 -0.69 -10.51
N ALA A 22 9.19 -1.22 -10.63
CA ALA A 22 9.57 -2.50 -10.03
C ALA A 22 9.44 -2.45 -8.49
N GLY A 23 9.88 -1.35 -7.86
CA GLY A 23 9.71 -1.12 -6.44
C GLY A 23 8.24 -1.15 -6.00
N LEU A 24 7.37 -0.42 -6.69
CA LEU A 24 5.95 -0.38 -6.39
C LEU A 24 5.24 -1.70 -6.69
N LEU A 25 5.55 -2.36 -7.81
CA LEU A 25 5.02 -3.68 -8.12
C LEU A 25 5.45 -4.73 -7.10
N SER A 26 6.61 -4.56 -6.44
CA SER A 26 7.02 -5.42 -5.32
C SER A 26 6.09 -5.33 -4.11
N MET A 27 5.33 -4.25 -3.97
CA MET A 27 4.33 -4.08 -2.91
C MET A 27 3.09 -4.94 -3.15
N VAL A 28 2.82 -5.32 -4.40
CA VAL A 28 1.60 -6.05 -4.76
C VAL A 28 1.62 -7.44 -4.11
N GLY A 29 0.56 -7.75 -3.38
CA GLY A 29 0.38 -8.97 -2.61
C GLY A 29 0.81 -8.87 -1.16
N GLU A 30 1.55 -7.84 -0.75
CA GLU A 30 1.94 -7.57 0.63
C GLU A 30 0.82 -6.89 1.44
N VAL A 31 0.95 -6.95 2.77
CA VAL A 31 0.00 -6.35 3.72
C VAL A 31 0.67 -5.17 4.41
N PHE A 32 -0.01 -4.03 4.39
CA PHE A 32 0.46 -2.78 4.97
C PHE A 32 -0.50 -2.26 6.03
N GLU A 33 0.04 -1.52 6.98
CA GLU A 33 -0.77 -0.69 7.88
C GLU A 33 -1.13 0.62 7.17
N ILE A 34 -2.37 1.05 7.32
CA ILE A 34 -2.81 2.36 6.84
C ILE A 34 -2.22 3.41 7.76
N GLU A 35 -1.38 4.29 7.22
CA GLU A 35 -0.80 5.41 7.98
C GLU A 35 -1.80 6.54 8.14
N GLU A 36 -2.55 6.84 7.09
CA GLU A 36 -3.53 7.92 7.03
C GLU A 36 -4.66 7.57 6.07
N ILE A 37 -5.84 8.14 6.29
CA ILE A 37 -6.91 8.20 5.30
C ILE A 37 -7.09 9.67 4.95
N ASP A 38 -6.95 10.01 3.68
CA ASP A 38 -7.01 11.40 3.23
C ASP A 38 -8.45 11.96 3.22
N GLU A 39 -8.59 13.23 2.83
CA GLU A 39 -9.87 13.92 2.75
C GLU A 39 -10.86 13.30 1.74
N TYR A 40 -10.37 12.50 0.80
CA TYR A 40 -11.16 11.79 -0.21
C TYR A 40 -11.51 10.35 0.23
N GLY A 41 -11.04 9.93 1.41
CA GLY A 41 -11.28 8.59 1.94
C GLY A 41 -10.33 7.53 1.41
N GLN A 42 -9.25 7.92 0.71
CA GLN A 42 -8.25 6.97 0.23
C GLN A 42 -7.29 6.62 1.37
N PRO A 43 -7.08 5.33 1.66
CA PRO A 43 -6.08 4.91 2.62
C PRO A 43 -4.68 4.96 2.01
N TRP A 44 -3.76 5.56 2.75
CA TRP A 44 -2.36 5.70 2.38
C TRP A 44 -1.52 4.64 3.09
N VAL A 45 -0.71 3.93 2.32
CA VAL A 45 0.25 2.95 2.81
C VAL A 45 1.66 3.35 2.43
N ARG A 46 2.62 3.00 3.28
CA ARG A 46 4.04 3.30 3.06
C ARG A 46 4.89 2.05 3.13
N LYS A 47 5.86 1.96 2.23
CA LYS A 47 6.95 0.98 2.29
C LYS A 47 8.29 1.71 2.37
N PHE A 48 9.14 1.19 3.24
CA PHE A 48 10.54 1.60 3.35
C PHE A 48 11.41 0.47 2.80
N TRP A 49 12.43 0.85 2.04
CA TRP A 49 13.54 -0.02 1.66
C TRP A 49 14.74 0.41 2.46
N PHE A 50 15.43 -0.57 3.03
CA PHE A 50 16.59 -0.36 3.87
C PHE A 50 17.83 -0.93 3.17
N ASP A 51 18.98 -0.28 3.35
CA ASP A 51 20.26 -0.79 2.89
C ASP A 51 20.81 -1.90 3.81
N GLU A 52 22.04 -2.37 3.53
CA GLU A 52 22.70 -3.43 4.30
C GLU A 52 23.01 -3.02 5.75
N ASP A 53 23.12 -1.72 6.02
CA ASP A 53 23.34 -1.13 7.34
C ASP A 53 22.02 -0.89 8.11
N GLY A 54 20.88 -1.12 7.46
CA GLY A 54 19.54 -0.93 8.02
C GLY A 54 19.06 0.51 7.97
N GLU A 55 19.72 1.38 7.20
CA GLU A 55 19.29 2.77 6.98
C GLU A 55 18.26 2.83 5.84
N ALA A 56 17.20 3.61 6.03
CA ALA A 56 16.14 3.75 5.02
C ALA A 56 16.68 4.51 3.81
N CYS A 57 16.97 3.80 2.73
CA CYS A 57 17.55 4.34 1.51
C CYS A 57 16.49 4.82 0.51
N ALA A 58 15.27 4.28 0.57
CA ALA A 58 14.14 4.72 -0.22
C ALA A 58 12.82 4.48 0.51
N PHE A 59 11.79 5.26 0.17
CA PHE A 59 10.43 4.99 0.63
C PHE A 59 9.42 5.47 -0.42
N HIS A 60 8.27 4.80 -0.43
CA HIS A 60 7.15 5.16 -1.28
C HIS A 60 5.90 5.17 -0.41
N SER A 61 5.10 6.22 -0.60
CA SER A 61 3.78 6.35 0.00
C SER A 61 2.77 6.44 -1.13
N ILE A 62 1.74 5.60 -1.07
CA ILE A 62 0.73 5.49 -2.12
C ILE A 62 -0.66 5.50 -1.49
N GLY A 63 -1.54 6.35 -2.02
CA GLY A 63 -2.97 6.29 -1.77
C GLY A 63 -3.58 5.16 -2.60
N LEU A 64 -4.37 4.30 -1.97
CA LEU A 64 -4.97 3.13 -2.62
C LEU A 64 -6.44 3.38 -2.94
N GLU A 65 -6.86 2.98 -4.14
CA GLU A 65 -8.28 2.85 -4.43
C GLU A 65 -8.88 1.62 -3.75
N ALA A 66 -10.17 1.64 -3.45
CA ALA A 66 -10.85 0.51 -2.80
C ALA A 66 -10.74 -0.81 -3.61
N GLN A 67 -10.61 -0.71 -4.94
CA GLN A 67 -10.41 -1.86 -5.84
C GLN A 67 -8.95 -2.36 -5.88
N GLU A 68 -8.01 -1.56 -5.41
CA GLU A 68 -6.58 -1.88 -5.38
C GLU A 68 -6.17 -2.58 -4.09
N MET A 69 -7.08 -2.68 -3.11
CA MET A 69 -6.80 -3.24 -1.81
C MET A 69 -7.89 -4.18 -1.30
N GLU A 70 -7.50 -5.03 -0.36
CA GLU A 70 -8.40 -5.86 0.45
C GLU A 70 -8.12 -5.61 1.94
N VAL A 71 -9.14 -5.38 2.75
CA VAL A 71 -8.96 -5.21 4.20
C VAL A 71 -8.70 -6.57 4.84
N VAL A 72 -7.54 -6.74 5.47
CA VAL A 72 -7.12 -8.03 6.07
C VAL A 72 -7.58 -8.16 7.52
N ASP A 73 -7.80 -7.04 8.21
CA ASP A 73 -8.21 -6.99 9.62
C ASP A 73 -9.70 -6.66 9.81
N ALA A 74 -10.55 -6.95 8.81
CA ALA A 74 -11.95 -6.54 8.83
C ALA A 74 -12.85 -7.31 9.82
N ALA A 75 -12.36 -8.31 10.56
CA ALA A 75 -13.16 -9.11 11.49
C ALA A 75 -12.57 -9.03 12.91
N VAL A 76 -13.29 -8.58 13.94
CA VAL A 76 -14.62 -9.07 14.32
C VAL A 76 -15.59 -7.94 14.69
N VAL A 77 -16.60 -7.66 13.85
CA VAL A 77 -17.92 -7.34 14.39
C VAL A 77 -18.70 -8.65 14.39
N ASP A 78 -18.75 -9.26 15.57
CA ASP A 78 -19.66 -10.36 15.84
C ASP A 78 -21.07 -9.78 15.77
N GLU A 79 -21.70 -9.87 14.59
CA GLU A 79 -23.16 -9.84 14.47
C GLU A 79 -23.68 -11.24 14.85
N ASP A 80 -23.67 -11.59 16.13
CA ASP A 80 -24.58 -12.61 16.66
C ASP A 80 -25.14 -12.21 18.04
N ARG A 81 -26.35 -11.65 17.97
CA ARG A 81 -27.51 -11.89 18.85
C ARG A 81 -27.85 -10.94 19.99
#